data_AF-A0A519VV28-F1
#
_entry.id   AF-A0A519VV28-F1
#
_cell.length_a   1.000
_cell.length_b   1.000
_cell.length_c   1.000
_cell.angle_alpha   90.00
_cell.angle_beta   90.00
_cell.angle_gamma   90.00
#
_symmetry.space_group_name_H-M   'P 1'
#
loop_
_entity.id
_entity.type
_entity.pdbx_description
1 polymer ?
#
loop_
_entity_poly.entity_id
_entity_poly.type
_entity_poly.pdbx_seq_one_letter_code
_entity_poly.pdbx_strand_id
1 'polypeptide(L)'
;MLSFRAEAQTKFSLFDGTIIAGYVDNGAYLNCTGPSVKFTKKPFSIVAGLLPTLRFKEDKVAAGATKNNLVTPNLGFGLTAAFHHFAVQLPFYYNAKTVAKNGEWNMGAGLGYKF
;
A
#
# COMPACT_ATOMS: atom_id res chain seq x y z
N MET A 1 -20.73 -41.92 4.83
CA MET A 1 -19.76 -40.88 4.43
C MET A 1 -20.50 -39.55 4.50
N LEU A 2 -20.29 -38.73 5.55
CA LEU A 2 -20.93 -37.40 5.62
C LEU A 2 -20.11 -36.43 4.76
N SER A 3 -20.68 -35.96 3.66
CA SER A 3 -20.12 -34.88 2.85
C SER A 3 -20.52 -33.54 3.46
N PHE A 4 -19.59 -32.87 4.13
CA PHE A 4 -19.76 -31.47 4.52
C PHE A 4 -19.45 -30.59 3.30
N ARG A 5 -20.47 -29.95 2.74
CA ARG A 5 -20.29 -28.85 1.78
C ARG A 5 -20.23 -27.55 2.55
N ALA A 6 -19.07 -26.90 2.57
CA ALA A 6 -18.97 -25.52 3.01
C ALA A 6 -19.65 -24.64 1.95
N GLU A 7 -20.75 -23.98 2.31
CA GLU A 7 -21.36 -22.96 1.46
C GLU A 7 -20.38 -21.79 1.31
N ALA A 8 -20.12 -21.38 0.07
CA ALA A 8 -19.28 -20.23 -0.23
C ALA A 8 -20.02 -18.94 0.21
N GLN A 9 -19.84 -18.56 1.47
CA GLN A 9 -20.33 -17.29 1.98
C GLN A 9 -19.51 -16.15 1.36
N THR A 10 -20.17 -15.27 0.59
CA THR A 10 -19.55 -14.07 0.03
C THR A 10 -19.01 -13.19 1.16
N LYS A 11 -17.69 -13.22 1.38
CA LYS A 11 -17.02 -12.31 2.32
C LYS A 11 -16.69 -11.01 1.60
N PHE A 12 -17.36 -9.93 1.98
CA PHE A 12 -16.93 -8.60 1.62
C PHE A 12 -15.64 -8.28 2.39
N SER A 13 -14.54 -8.06 1.67
CA SER A 13 -13.26 -7.65 2.27
C SER A 13 -12.87 -6.31 1.71
N LEU A 14 -12.61 -5.34 2.60
CA LEU A 14 -12.17 -4.00 2.21
C LEU A 14 -10.72 -3.97 1.71
N PHE A 15 -9.91 -4.98 2.05
CA PHE A 15 -8.53 -5.12 1.61
C PHE A 15 -8.06 -6.59 1.71
N ASP A 16 -6.93 -6.94 1.09
CA ASP A 16 -6.41 -8.31 0.97
C ASP A 16 -5.75 -8.86 2.27
N GLY A 17 -5.98 -8.21 3.42
CA GLY A 17 -5.49 -8.67 4.72
C GLY A 17 -4.00 -8.48 4.97
N THR A 18 -3.35 -7.51 4.31
CA THR A 18 -1.96 -7.13 4.61
C THR A 18 -1.89 -5.62 4.86
N ILE A 19 -1.26 -5.24 5.96
CA ILE A 19 -0.96 -3.85 6.31
C ILE A 19 0.55 -3.66 6.27
N ILE A 20 1.01 -2.60 5.61
CA ILE A 20 2.43 -2.28 5.45
C ILE A 20 2.66 -0.84 5.88
N ALA A 21 3.65 -0.62 6.74
CA ALA A 21 4.18 0.71 7.01
C ALA A 21 5.56 0.85 6.37
N GLY A 22 5.91 2.04 5.91
CA GLY A 22 7.20 2.25 5.28
C GLY A 22 7.53 3.70 5.03
N TYR A 23 8.54 3.91 4.20
CA TYR A 23 9.06 5.23 3.89
C TYR A 23 9.22 5.43 2.39
N VAL A 24 8.86 6.61 1.92
CA VAL A 24 8.99 7.02 0.52
C VAL A 24 9.05 8.53 0.43
N ASP A 25 10.00 9.04 -0.35
CA ASP A 25 10.07 10.47 -0.69
C ASP A 25 9.96 11.38 0.55
N ASN A 26 10.86 11.15 1.51
CA ASN A 26 10.98 11.92 2.74
C ASN A 26 9.72 11.92 3.64
N GLY A 27 8.86 10.91 3.52
CA GLY A 27 7.65 10.76 4.33
C GLY A 27 7.35 9.30 4.62
N ALA A 28 6.61 9.07 5.70
CA ALA A 28 6.12 7.73 6.02
C ALA A 28 4.84 7.43 5.22
N TYR A 29 4.48 6.15 5.16
CA TYR A 29 3.22 5.71 4.59
C TYR A 29 2.65 4.53 5.36
N LEU A 30 1.33 4.35 5.25
CA LEU A 30 0.60 3.15 5.68
C LEU A 30 -0.24 2.66 4.50
N ASN A 31 -0.03 1.41 4.10
CA ASN A 31 -0.72 0.76 2.99
C ASN A 31 -1.60 -0.37 3.48
N CYS A 32 -2.74 -0.48 2.81
CA CYS A 32 -3.44 -1.73 2.66
C CYS A 32 -3.13 -2.31 1.27
N THR A 33 -3.19 -3.62 1.10
CA THR A 33 -3.05 -4.26 -0.21
C THR A 33 -4.41 -4.51 -0.86
N GLY A 34 -4.52 -4.28 -2.16
CA GLY A 34 -5.68 -4.65 -2.98
C GLY A 34 -6.34 -3.46 -3.66
N PRO A 35 -6.98 -3.64 -4.84
CA PRO A 35 -7.10 -4.87 -5.64
C PRO A 35 -5.78 -5.30 -6.29
N SER A 36 -5.59 -6.61 -6.52
CA SER A 36 -4.29 -7.18 -6.89
C SER A 36 -4.36 -8.48 -7.69
N VAL A 37 -3.24 -8.83 -8.35
CA VAL A 37 -2.93 -10.18 -8.84
C VAL A 37 -2.00 -10.85 -7.84
N LYS A 38 -2.35 -12.07 -7.42
CA LYS A 38 -1.68 -12.78 -6.33
C LYS A 38 -1.27 -14.19 -6.73
N PHE A 39 0.00 -14.49 -6.51
CA PHE A 39 0.51 -15.85 -6.48
C PHE A 39 0.71 -16.29 -5.03
N THR A 40 0.19 -17.46 -4.67
CA THR A 40 0.33 -18.01 -3.30
C THR A 40 0.73 -19.48 -3.37
N LYS A 41 1.85 -19.82 -2.76
CA LYS A 41 2.29 -21.19 -2.49
C LYS A 41 2.80 -21.22 -1.06
N LYS A 42 2.00 -21.78 -0.14
CA LYS A 42 2.31 -21.76 1.30
C LYS A 42 3.75 -22.22 1.57
N PRO A 43 4.51 -21.53 2.45
CA PRO A 43 4.11 -20.38 3.28
C PRO A 43 4.25 -19.00 2.60
N PHE A 44 4.54 -18.98 1.30
CA PHE A 44 4.92 -17.78 0.55
C PHE A 44 3.79 -17.21 -0.31
N SER A 45 3.81 -15.89 -0.51
CA SER A 45 2.88 -15.18 -1.39
C SER A 45 3.55 -13.96 -2.02
N ILE A 46 3.33 -13.75 -3.32
CA ILE A 46 3.69 -12.53 -4.04
C ILE A 46 2.41 -11.88 -4.52
N VAL A 47 2.30 -10.58 -4.32
CA VAL A 47 1.17 -9.74 -4.71
C VAL A 47 1.69 -8.58 -5.53
N ALA A 48 1.12 -8.39 -6.73
CA ALA A 48 1.29 -7.18 -7.51
C ALA A 48 -0.07 -6.48 -7.58
N GLY A 49 -0.17 -5.23 -7.13
CA GLY A 49 -1.47 -4.59 -7.06
C GLY A 49 -1.45 -3.14 -6.67
N LEU A 50 -2.65 -2.59 -6.58
CA LEU A 50 -2.90 -1.24 -6.09
C LEU A 50 -2.76 -1.20 -4.56
N LEU A 51 -2.32 -0.03 -4.09
CA LEU A 51 -2.02 0.24 -2.70
C LEU A 51 -2.83 1.46 -2.26
N PRO A 52 -4.01 1.26 -1.65
CA PRO A 52 -4.68 2.28 -0.87
C PRO A 52 -3.76 2.73 0.26
N THR A 53 -3.43 4.02 0.28
CA THR A 53 -2.35 4.54 1.12
C THR A 53 -2.78 5.76 1.91
N LEU A 54 -2.33 5.85 3.15
CA LEU A 54 -2.18 7.11 3.87
C LEU A 54 -0.70 7.53 3.82
N ARG A 55 -0.42 8.71 3.29
CA ARG A 55 0.91 9.34 3.29
C ARG A 55 1.01 10.28 4.48
N PHE A 56 2.14 10.23 5.17
CA PHE A 56 2.49 11.10 6.28
C PHE A 56 3.72 11.90 5.88
N LYS A 57 3.49 13.11 5.36
CA LYS A 57 4.55 13.96 4.83
C LYS A 57 4.21 15.42 5.05
N GLU A 58 5.16 16.17 5.61
CA GLU A 58 5.03 17.61 5.72
C GLU A 58 5.11 18.26 4.33
N ASP A 59 4.15 19.13 4.03
CA ASP A 59 4.15 19.90 2.79
C ASP A 59 5.03 21.15 2.92
N LYS A 60 6.15 21.14 2.19
CA LYS A 60 7.15 22.20 2.21
C LYS A 60 6.81 23.23 1.12
N VAL A 61 6.08 24.27 1.51
CA VAL A 61 5.70 25.39 0.64
C VAL A 61 6.31 26.71 1.11
N ALA A 62 6.31 27.72 0.24
CA ALA A 62 6.75 29.06 0.59
C ALA A 62 5.88 29.67 1.71
N ALA A 63 6.45 30.60 2.50
CA ALA A 63 5.74 31.25 3.58
C ALA A 63 4.47 31.96 3.07
N GLY A 64 3.33 31.70 3.74
CA GLY A 64 2.03 32.27 3.36
C GLY A 64 1.30 31.52 2.23
N ALA A 65 1.91 30.50 1.62
CA ALA A 65 1.23 29.65 0.63
C ALA A 65 0.31 28.63 1.31
N THR A 66 -0.73 28.19 0.59
CA THR A 66 -1.55 27.06 0.99
C THR A 66 -0.71 25.77 0.99
N LYS A 67 -0.97 24.89 1.95
CA LYS A 67 -0.25 23.62 2.12
C LYS A 67 -1.20 22.47 2.34
N ASN A 68 -0.81 21.27 1.90
CA ASN A 68 -1.52 20.04 2.18
C ASN A 68 -1.47 19.70 3.68
N ASN A 69 -2.44 18.90 4.11
CA ASN A 69 -2.43 18.33 5.45
C ASN A 69 -1.24 17.35 5.59
N LEU A 70 -0.74 17.16 6.82
CA LEU A 70 0.33 16.21 7.13
C LEU A 70 -0.04 14.78 6.72
N VAL A 71 -1.32 14.44 6.82
CA VAL A 71 -1.87 13.14 6.42
C VAL A 71 -2.72 13.32 5.16
N THR A 72 -2.37 12.59 4.11
CA THR A 72 -3.11 12.63 2.83
C THR A 72 -3.44 11.22 2.33
N PRO A 73 -4.62 11.03 1.72
CA PRO A 73 -4.90 9.81 0.97
C PRO A 73 -4.06 9.80 -0.30
N ASN A 74 -3.58 8.61 -0.69
CA ASN A 74 -2.87 8.41 -1.94
C ASN A 74 -3.18 7.01 -2.50
N LEU A 75 -2.99 6.84 -3.80
CA LEU A 75 -3.09 5.55 -4.47
C LEU A 75 -1.75 5.23 -5.11
N GLY A 76 -1.10 4.18 -4.62
CA GLY A 76 0.10 3.63 -5.24
C GLY A 76 -0.17 2.32 -5.96
N PHE A 77 0.88 1.75 -6.51
CA PHE A 77 0.95 0.35 -6.88
C PHE A 77 2.27 -0.23 -6.41
N GLY A 78 2.40 -1.55 -6.37
CA GLY A 78 3.68 -2.14 -6.03
C GLY A 78 3.68 -3.64 -5.92
N LEU A 79 4.82 -4.14 -5.46
CA LEU A 79 5.05 -5.56 -5.21
C LEU A 79 5.10 -5.78 -3.70
N THR A 80 4.35 -6.77 -3.22
CA THR A 80 4.41 -7.24 -1.83
C THR A 80 4.77 -8.71 -1.83
N ALA A 81 5.82 -9.07 -1.09
CA ALA A 81 6.14 -10.46 -0.82
C ALA A 81 5.84 -10.75 0.66
N ALA A 82 5.25 -11.91 0.94
CA ALA A 82 4.94 -12.32 2.30
C ALA A 82 5.37 -13.76 2.55
N PHE A 83 5.92 -13.99 3.75
CA PHE A 83 6.30 -15.29 4.27
C PHE A 83 5.68 -15.46 5.66
N HIS A 84 4.77 -16.43 5.82
CA HIS A 84 3.85 -16.48 6.97
C HIS A 84 3.12 -15.15 7.16
N HIS A 85 3.33 -14.49 8.30
CA HIS A 85 2.74 -13.21 8.65
C HIS A 85 3.64 -12.02 8.34
N PHE A 86 4.91 -12.24 7.98
CA PHE A 86 5.83 -11.16 7.67
C PHE A 86 5.70 -10.77 6.20
N ALA A 87 5.56 -9.46 5.92
CA ALA A 87 5.48 -8.92 4.57
C ALA A 87 6.54 -7.84 4.33
N VAL A 88 7.06 -7.81 3.11
CA VAL A 88 7.94 -6.75 2.59
C VAL A 88 7.30 -6.16 1.35
N GLN A 89 7.46 -4.86 1.12
CA GLN A 89 6.82 -4.17 0.02
C GLN A 89 7.73 -3.16 -0.66
N LEU A 90 7.66 -3.13 -1.99
CA LEU A 90 8.22 -2.09 -2.86
C LEU A 90 7.06 -1.32 -3.50
N PRO A 91 6.59 -0.23 -2.89
CA PRO A 91 5.57 0.62 -3.46
C PRO A 91 6.13 1.68 -4.41
N PHE A 92 5.30 2.13 -5.33
CA PHE A 92 5.55 3.23 -6.25
C PHE A 92 4.38 4.21 -6.15
N TYR A 93 4.71 5.50 -5.95
CA TYR A 93 3.73 6.57 -5.85
C TYR A 93 4.06 7.69 -6.81
N TYR A 94 3.03 8.21 -7.47
CA TYR A 94 3.18 9.42 -8.26
C TYR A 94 2.94 10.64 -7.37
N ASN A 95 3.92 11.54 -7.34
CA ASN A 95 3.72 12.87 -6.83
C ASN A 95 3.32 13.77 -8.00
N ALA A 96 2.18 14.43 -7.88
CA ALA A 96 1.73 15.37 -8.89
C ALA A 96 2.70 16.55 -9.01
N LYS A 97 2.77 17.11 -10.23
CA LYS A 97 3.47 18.36 -10.50
C LYS A 97 2.98 19.47 -9.56
N THR A 98 3.90 20.30 -9.08
CA THR A 98 3.61 21.55 -8.39
C THR A 98 4.05 22.76 -9.23
N VAL A 99 3.84 23.97 -8.73
CA VAL A 99 4.39 25.19 -9.35
C VAL A 99 5.91 25.23 -9.35
N ALA A 100 6.57 24.51 -8.44
CA ALA A 100 8.01 24.55 -8.24
C ALA A 100 8.74 23.26 -8.67
N LYS A 101 8.03 22.14 -8.85
CA LYS A 101 8.63 20.83 -9.18
C LYS A 101 7.79 20.04 -10.18
N ASN A 102 8.45 19.33 -11.09
CA ASN A 102 7.80 18.36 -11.97
C ASN A 102 7.20 17.19 -11.17
N GLY A 103 6.17 16.57 -11.74
CA GLY A 103 5.63 15.34 -11.19
C GLY A 103 6.56 14.17 -11.47
N GLU A 104 6.67 13.24 -10.52
CA GLU A 104 7.61 12.13 -10.60
C GLU A 104 7.11 10.90 -9.83
N TRP A 105 7.57 9.72 -10.26
CA TRP A 105 7.35 8.47 -9.55
C TRP A 105 8.42 8.27 -8.48
N ASN A 106 7.98 7.90 -7.29
CA ASN A 106 8.85 7.63 -6.15
C ASN A 106 8.70 6.19 -5.72
N MET A 107 9.82 5.48 -5.68
CA MET A 107 9.90 4.13 -5.12
C MET A 107 10.17 4.21 -3.62
N GLY A 108 9.43 3.43 -2.85
CA GLY A 108 9.61 3.29 -1.40
C GLY A 108 10.01 1.88 -1.01
N ALA A 109 10.07 1.68 0.30
CA ALA A 109 10.17 0.35 0.90
C ALA A 109 9.38 0.31 2.22
N GLY A 110 8.85 -0.86 2.55
CA GLY A 110 8.13 -1.05 3.80
C GLY A 110 8.05 -2.49 4.26
N LEU A 111 7.68 -2.62 5.52
CA LEU A 111 7.50 -3.88 6.24
C LEU A 111 6.06 -3.93 6.75
N GLY A 112 5.53 -5.14 6.84
CA GLY A 112 4.13 -5.31 7.15
C GLY A 112 3.79 -6.65 7.78
N TYR A 113 2.52 -6.73 8.14
CA TYR A 113 1.91 -7.92 8.70
C TYR A 113 0.79 -8.41 7.78
N LYS A 114 0.82 -9.70 7.47
CA LYS A 114 -0.25 -10.42 6.76
C LYS A 114 -1.03 -11.25 7.76
N PHE A 115 -2.34 -10.99 7.85
CA PHE A 115 -3.26 -11.72 8.74
C PHE A 115 -3.55 -13.13 8.24
#